data_AF-A0A7C6JEU6-F1
#
_entry.id   AF-A0A7C6JEU6-F1
#
_cell.length_a   1.000
_cell.length_b   1.000
_cell.length_c   1.000
_cell.angle_alpha   90.00
_cell.angle_beta   90.00
_cell.angle_gamma   90.00
#
_symmetry.space_group_name_H-M   'P 1'
#
loop_
_entity.id
_entity.type
_entity.pdbx_description
1 polymer ?
#
loop_
_entity_poly.entity_id
_entity_poly.type
_entity_poly.pdbx_seq_one_letter_code
_entity_poly.pdbx_strand_id
1 'polypeptide(L)'
;MNWKKASNIFILLPLITAVSGNFSLGPVVAGLTGLTWGIGPGSLFIGITTVLLLILTGNINMELIFLYLWSLAYLIQAGYVLGSGKKKTAYFLMAFLSLLMTPVWRLLLGLVPVKLLNELNIAGGLLTIAGLLIFLIRFRLLLKSKASNKEIFESLLVLLCSLTGLMGSFLTLPLWLGGTYLINLFTKNQWEFKSFLFQKDRLYFVLSLLVIFMTTYAASLLLPYGIFSALLLFAILFLFFRQPGKVPAFELVYFSMILGILASRMGILL
;
A
#
# COMPACT_ATOMS: atom_id res chain seq x y z
N MET A 1 9.77 4.10 -24.91
CA MET A 1 9.43 4.26 -23.47
C MET A 1 7.97 3.88 -23.27
N ASN A 2 7.67 2.90 -22.42
CA ASN A 2 6.31 2.38 -22.28
C ASN A 2 5.52 3.33 -21.38
N TRP A 3 4.72 4.23 -21.96
CA TRP A 3 4.02 5.33 -21.23
C TRP A 3 3.21 4.85 -20.01
N LYS A 4 2.67 3.61 -20.05
CA LYS A 4 2.00 2.97 -18.91
C LYS A 4 2.86 2.78 -17.65
N LYS A 5 4.19 2.67 -17.80
CA LYS A 5 5.13 2.52 -16.66
C LYS A 5 5.63 3.87 -16.12
N ALA A 6 5.56 4.91 -16.94
CA ALA A 6 5.90 6.28 -16.54
C ALA A 6 4.74 6.93 -15.76
N SER A 7 3.49 6.57 -16.07
CA SER A 7 2.31 6.93 -15.29
C SER A 7 2.10 5.96 -14.12
N ASN A 8 2.93 6.04 -13.09
CA ASN A 8 2.80 5.21 -11.88
C ASN A 8 2.80 6.07 -10.61
N ILE A 9 2.25 5.52 -9.51
CA ILE A 9 2.13 6.16 -8.22
C ILE A 9 3.48 6.65 -7.67
N PHE A 10 4.57 5.91 -7.90
CA PHE A 10 5.92 6.27 -7.41
C PHE A 10 6.57 7.45 -8.15
N ILE A 11 5.98 7.90 -9.27
CA ILE A 11 6.44 9.10 -9.98
C ILE A 11 5.43 10.23 -9.76
N LEU A 12 4.16 9.97 -10.05
CA LEU A 12 3.14 11.02 -10.11
C LEU A 12 2.84 11.62 -8.73
N LEU A 13 2.74 10.80 -7.68
CA LEU A 13 2.41 11.33 -6.35
C LEU A 13 3.51 12.23 -5.80
N PRO A 14 4.81 11.83 -5.78
CA PRO A 14 5.89 12.71 -5.34
C PRO A 14 5.94 14.03 -6.13
N LEU A 15 5.69 14.00 -7.44
CA LEU A 15 5.69 15.21 -8.26
C LEU A 15 4.50 16.13 -7.94
N ILE A 16 3.29 15.60 -7.82
CA ILE A 16 2.09 16.38 -7.45
C ILE A 16 2.32 17.05 -6.10
N THR A 17 2.84 16.31 -5.12
CA THR A 17 3.00 16.86 -3.78
C THR A 17 4.17 17.84 -3.66
N ALA A 18 5.24 17.64 -4.44
CA ALA A 18 6.30 18.63 -4.56
C ALA A 18 5.80 19.98 -5.08
N VAL A 19 4.92 19.98 -6.08
CA VAL A 19 4.30 21.22 -6.60
C VAL A 19 3.39 21.89 -5.57
N SER A 20 2.71 21.09 -4.74
CA SER A 20 1.85 21.61 -3.66
C SER A 20 2.58 22.05 -2.38
N GLY A 21 3.91 21.90 -2.32
CA GLY A 21 4.73 22.24 -1.15
C GLY A 21 4.70 21.21 0.00
N ASN A 22 4.00 20.09 -0.14
CA ASN A 22 3.92 19.03 0.88
C ASN A 22 4.75 17.80 0.48
N PHE A 23 6.06 17.98 0.47
CA PHE A 23 7.02 17.05 -0.12
C PHE A 23 6.88 15.59 0.33
N SER A 24 6.72 15.33 1.63
CA SER A 24 6.68 13.96 2.18
C SER A 24 5.38 13.20 1.90
N LEU A 25 4.26 13.90 1.70
CA LEU A 25 2.94 13.29 1.63
C LEU A 25 2.77 12.35 0.42
N GLY A 26 3.27 12.76 -0.75
CA GLY A 26 3.16 11.98 -1.99
C GLY A 26 3.91 10.64 -1.90
N PRO A 27 5.20 10.63 -1.51
CA PRO A 27 5.94 9.41 -1.25
C PRO A 27 5.26 8.49 -0.23
N VAL A 28 4.73 9.02 0.89
CA VAL A 28 4.07 8.20 1.92
C VAL A 28 2.81 7.52 1.37
N VAL A 29 1.94 8.28 0.69
CA VAL A 29 0.72 7.72 0.09
C VAL A 29 1.07 6.71 -1.02
N ALA A 30 2.12 6.96 -1.81
CA ALA A 30 2.62 6.01 -2.79
C ALA A 30 3.12 4.71 -2.14
N GLY A 31 3.80 4.81 -1.00
CA GLY A 31 4.27 3.67 -0.22
C GLY A 31 3.13 2.81 0.32
N LEU A 32 2.14 3.44 0.97
CA LEU A 32 0.96 2.75 1.50
C LEU A 32 0.15 2.08 0.38
N THR A 33 -0.07 2.78 -0.74
CA THR A 33 -0.77 2.23 -1.90
C THR A 33 0.02 1.07 -2.51
N GLY A 34 1.35 1.19 -2.62
CA GLY A 34 2.23 0.17 -3.19
C GLY A 34 2.22 -1.14 -2.38
N LEU A 35 2.24 -1.07 -1.05
CA LEU A 35 2.15 -2.26 -0.19
C LEU A 35 0.75 -2.88 -0.20
N THR A 36 -0.29 -2.07 0.04
CA THR A 36 -1.65 -2.57 0.25
C THR A 36 -2.38 -2.89 -1.05
N TRP A 37 -2.05 -2.24 -2.17
CA TRP A 37 -2.72 -2.38 -3.47
C TRP A 37 -1.80 -2.80 -4.62
N GLY A 38 -0.54 -2.36 -4.61
CA GLY A 38 0.41 -2.57 -5.72
C GLY A 38 0.15 -1.61 -6.89
N ILE A 39 0.70 -1.92 -8.06
CA ILE A 39 0.59 -1.09 -9.29
C ILE A 39 -0.58 -1.52 -10.17
N GLY A 40 -1.55 -2.24 -9.61
CA GLY A 40 -2.72 -2.73 -10.32
C GLY A 40 -3.66 -1.61 -10.79
N PRO A 41 -4.72 -1.96 -11.56
CA PRO A 41 -5.80 -1.02 -11.86
C PRO A 41 -6.36 -0.41 -10.56
N GLY A 42 -6.61 0.90 -10.57
CA GLY A 42 -7.08 1.63 -9.40
C GLY A 42 -5.99 2.24 -8.51
N SER A 43 -4.71 1.84 -8.64
CA SER A 43 -3.61 2.40 -7.84
C SER A 43 -3.47 3.92 -7.97
N LEU A 44 -3.50 4.45 -9.19
CA LEU A 44 -3.47 5.89 -9.45
C LEU A 44 -4.70 6.62 -8.91
N PHE A 45 -5.87 5.97 -8.93
CA PHE A 45 -7.09 6.53 -8.36
C PHE A 45 -6.95 6.67 -6.84
N ILE A 46 -6.54 5.61 -6.14
CA ILE A 46 -6.28 5.65 -4.70
C ILE A 46 -5.28 6.76 -4.41
N GLY A 47 -4.12 6.71 -5.05
CA GLY A 47 -3.01 7.60 -4.75
C GLY A 47 -3.31 9.07 -5.03
N ILE A 48 -3.66 9.41 -6.28
CA ILE A 48 -3.86 10.81 -6.69
C ILE A 48 -5.03 11.43 -5.94
N THR A 49 -6.17 10.71 -5.82
CA THR A 49 -7.34 11.25 -5.12
C THR A 49 -7.08 11.41 -3.63
N THR A 50 -6.29 10.52 -3.00
CA THR A 50 -5.92 10.65 -1.57
C THR A 50 -5.09 11.91 -1.37
N VAL A 51 -4.04 12.08 -2.18
CA VAL A 51 -3.17 13.26 -2.12
C VAL A 51 -3.95 14.56 -2.31
N LEU A 52 -4.77 14.62 -3.36
CA LEU A 52 -5.54 15.83 -3.66
C LEU A 52 -6.56 16.14 -2.57
N LEU A 53 -7.29 15.14 -2.06
CA LEU A 53 -8.21 15.34 -0.95
C LEU A 53 -7.47 15.81 0.30
N LEU A 54 -6.29 15.26 0.63
CA LEU A 54 -5.51 15.71 1.78
C LEU A 54 -5.07 17.17 1.64
N ILE A 55 -4.60 17.57 0.46
CA ILE A 55 -4.24 18.98 0.21
C ILE A 55 -5.49 19.86 0.38
N LEU A 56 -6.61 19.45 -0.21
CA LEU A 56 -7.85 20.22 -0.20
C LEU A 56 -8.56 20.23 1.17
N THR A 57 -8.40 19.22 2.02
CA THR A 57 -8.98 19.19 3.37
C THR A 57 -8.07 19.80 4.41
N GLY A 58 -6.85 20.24 4.07
CA GLY A 58 -5.89 20.78 5.03
C GLY A 58 -5.19 19.70 5.87
N ASN A 59 -5.01 18.51 5.29
CA ASN A 59 -4.35 17.35 5.88
C ASN A 59 -5.05 16.81 7.15
N ILE A 60 -6.38 16.92 7.19
CA ILE A 60 -7.18 16.40 8.31
C ILE A 60 -7.27 14.87 8.14
N ASN A 61 -6.31 14.17 8.75
CA ASN A 61 -6.16 12.70 8.86
C ASN A 61 -6.01 11.92 7.54
N MET A 62 -4.79 11.44 7.29
CA MET A 62 -4.42 10.67 6.09
C MET A 62 -5.12 9.32 6.03
N GLU A 63 -5.19 8.62 7.17
CA GLU A 63 -5.60 7.23 7.27
C GLU A 63 -7.06 7.07 6.85
N LEU A 64 -7.94 7.96 7.30
CA LEU A 64 -9.37 7.89 6.99
C LEU A 64 -9.65 8.14 5.50
N ILE A 65 -9.02 9.18 4.92
CA ILE A 65 -9.14 9.48 3.48
C ILE A 65 -8.57 8.34 2.64
N PHE A 66 -7.41 7.80 3.03
CA PHE A 66 -6.79 6.68 2.36
C PHE A 66 -7.68 5.42 2.40
N LEU A 67 -8.20 5.05 3.57
CA LEU A 67 -9.06 3.88 3.74
C LEU A 67 -10.37 3.99 2.95
N TYR A 68 -10.96 5.18 2.89
CA TYR A 68 -12.14 5.44 2.07
C TYR A 68 -11.84 5.16 0.59
N LEU A 69 -10.78 5.75 0.04
CA LEU A 69 -10.44 5.60 -1.37
C LEU A 69 -9.97 4.18 -1.71
N TRP A 70 -9.23 3.56 -0.81
CA TRP A 70 -8.81 2.16 -0.92
C TRP A 70 -10.04 1.23 -1.00
N SER A 71 -11.03 1.47 -0.15
CA SER A 71 -12.28 0.67 -0.12
C SER A 71 -13.15 0.92 -1.34
N LEU A 72 -13.25 2.17 -1.78
CA LEU A 72 -13.94 2.50 -3.02
C LEU A 72 -13.26 1.82 -4.22
N ALA A 73 -11.93 1.77 -4.23
CA ALA A 73 -11.19 1.08 -5.28
C ALA A 73 -11.43 -0.44 -5.27
N TYR A 74 -11.54 -1.05 -4.09
CA TYR A 74 -11.94 -2.44 -3.91
C TYR A 74 -13.33 -2.71 -4.47
N LEU A 75 -14.32 -1.88 -4.12
CA LEU A 75 -15.70 -2.02 -4.60
C LEU A 75 -15.81 -1.85 -6.12
N ILE A 76 -15.07 -0.90 -6.70
CA ILE A 76 -14.99 -0.73 -8.17
C ILE A 76 -14.35 -1.97 -8.82
N GLN A 77 -13.27 -2.48 -8.24
CA GLN A 77 -12.56 -3.64 -8.78
C GLN A 77 -13.43 -4.90 -8.75
N ALA A 78 -14.27 -5.05 -7.72
CA ALA A 78 -15.23 -6.14 -7.56
C ALA A 78 -16.53 -5.94 -8.39
N GLY A 79 -16.74 -4.77 -9.01
CA GLY A 79 -17.87 -4.51 -9.90
C GLY A 79 -19.13 -3.97 -9.23
N TYR A 80 -19.07 -3.59 -7.95
CA TYR A 80 -20.24 -3.18 -7.17
C TYR A 80 -20.70 -1.73 -7.39
N VAL A 81 -19.85 -0.86 -7.95
CA VAL A 81 -20.10 0.59 -7.98
C VAL A 81 -20.81 1.07 -9.25
N LEU A 82 -20.60 0.41 -10.40
CA LEU A 82 -21.13 0.85 -11.70
C LEU A 82 -21.49 -0.32 -12.64
N GLY A 83 -21.77 -1.52 -12.09
CA GLY A 83 -21.98 -2.74 -12.87
C GLY A 83 -20.81 -3.02 -13.82
N SER A 84 -21.03 -3.82 -14.88
CA SER A 84 -20.01 -4.19 -15.89
C SER A 84 -19.49 -3.03 -16.76
N GLY A 85 -19.72 -1.77 -16.37
CA GLY A 85 -19.13 -0.62 -17.01
C GLY A 85 -17.59 -0.66 -17.01
N LYS A 86 -16.95 0.08 -17.92
CA LYS A 86 -15.48 0.13 -18.00
C LYS A 86 -14.90 0.62 -16.66
N LYS A 87 -14.21 -0.24 -15.90
CA LYS A 87 -13.64 0.10 -14.57
C LYS A 87 -12.84 1.42 -14.56
N LYS A 88 -12.18 1.76 -15.67
CA LYS A 88 -11.46 3.02 -15.85
C LYS A 88 -12.35 4.27 -15.73
N THR A 89 -13.55 4.25 -16.32
CA THR A 89 -14.50 5.37 -16.18
C THR A 89 -15.06 5.44 -14.77
N ALA A 90 -15.27 4.31 -14.09
CA ALA A 90 -15.69 4.30 -12.69
C ALA A 90 -14.65 4.96 -11.77
N TYR A 91 -13.36 4.63 -11.92
CA TYR A 91 -12.28 5.28 -11.17
C TYR A 91 -12.22 6.79 -11.41
N PHE A 92 -12.33 7.22 -12.68
CA PHE A 92 -12.28 8.64 -13.01
C PHE A 92 -13.49 9.41 -12.46
N LEU A 93 -14.70 8.88 -12.64
CA LEU A 93 -15.92 9.49 -12.14
C LEU A 93 -15.89 9.61 -10.60
N MET A 94 -15.49 8.54 -9.92
CA MET A 94 -15.42 8.53 -8.46
C MET A 94 -14.32 9.46 -7.91
N ALA A 95 -13.21 9.64 -8.64
CA ALA A 95 -12.21 10.64 -8.29
C ALA A 95 -12.83 12.04 -8.34
N PHE A 96 -13.50 12.37 -9.44
CA PHE A 96 -14.11 13.67 -9.64
C PHE A 96 -15.19 13.96 -8.61
N LEU A 97 -16.10 13.01 -8.36
CA LEU A 97 -17.13 13.14 -7.33
C LEU A 97 -16.53 13.33 -5.94
N SER A 98 -15.49 12.56 -5.58
CA SER A 98 -14.84 12.68 -4.27
C SER A 98 -14.23 14.08 -4.08
N LEU A 99 -13.59 14.63 -5.12
CA LEU A 99 -12.99 15.97 -5.10
C LEU A 99 -14.05 17.09 -5.04
N LEU A 100 -15.16 16.96 -5.77
CA LEU A 100 -16.27 17.94 -5.68
C LEU A 100 -16.88 17.99 -4.28
N MET A 101 -16.90 16.86 -3.59
CA MET A 101 -17.41 16.74 -2.21
C MET A 101 -16.40 17.19 -1.14
N THR A 102 -15.33 17.91 -1.50
CA THR A 102 -14.36 18.47 -0.54
C THR A 102 -15.00 19.23 0.63
N PRO A 103 -16.02 20.10 0.43
CA PRO A 103 -16.66 20.78 1.56
C PRO A 103 -17.32 19.81 2.54
N VAL A 104 -17.96 18.75 2.00
CA VAL A 104 -18.57 17.68 2.80
C VAL A 104 -17.50 16.90 3.55
N TRP A 105 -16.37 16.60 2.90
CA TRP A 105 -15.22 15.96 3.55
C TRP A 105 -14.69 16.78 4.73
N ARG A 106 -14.48 18.09 4.55
CA ARG A 106 -14.02 18.98 5.63
C ARG A 106 -15.00 18.97 6.80
N LEU A 107 -16.31 19.00 6.53
CA LEU A 107 -17.34 18.94 7.56
C LEU A 107 -17.31 17.58 8.28
N LEU A 108 -17.33 16.47 7.56
CA LEU A 108 -17.31 15.12 8.14
C LEU A 108 -16.07 14.90 8.99
N LEU A 109 -14.88 15.28 8.49
CA LEU A 109 -13.63 15.14 9.23
C LEU A 109 -13.58 16.05 10.45
N GLY A 110 -14.17 17.26 10.38
CA GLY A 110 -14.28 18.18 11.52
C GLY A 110 -15.23 17.71 12.62
N LEU A 111 -16.17 16.82 12.31
CA LEU A 111 -17.07 16.19 13.29
C LEU A 111 -16.43 15.01 14.02
N VAL A 112 -15.31 14.47 13.50
CA VAL A 112 -14.62 13.35 14.15
C VAL A 112 -13.94 13.86 15.43
N PRO A 113 -14.18 13.23 16.59
CA PRO A 113 -13.49 13.61 17.82
C PRO A 113 -11.97 13.54 17.66
N VAL A 114 -11.26 14.57 18.12
CA VAL A 114 -9.78 14.65 18.03
C VAL A 114 -9.11 13.41 18.62
N LYS A 115 -9.66 12.87 19.71
CA LYS A 115 -9.19 11.61 20.30
C LYS A 115 -9.23 10.44 19.31
N LEU A 116 -10.31 10.31 18.54
CA LEU A 116 -10.44 9.25 17.53
C LEU A 116 -9.51 9.50 16.34
N LEU A 117 -9.28 10.76 15.95
CA LEU A 117 -8.30 11.10 14.90
C LEU A 117 -6.87 10.71 15.32
N ASN A 118 -6.51 10.90 16.59
CA ASN A 118 -5.23 10.46 17.12
C ASN A 118 -5.12 8.93 17.16
N GLU A 119 -6.17 8.24 17.64
CA GLU A 119 -6.23 6.77 17.64
C GLU A 119 -6.08 6.20 16.20
N LEU A 120 -6.68 6.86 15.21
CA LEU A 120 -6.55 6.49 13.79
C LEU A 120 -5.14 6.72 13.24
N ASN A 121 -4.50 7.85 13.56
CA ASN A 121 -3.13 8.15 13.15
C ASN A 121 -2.15 7.10 13.72
N ILE A 122 -2.31 6.76 15.00
CA ILE A 122 -1.55 5.69 15.66
C ILE A 122 -1.82 4.33 14.99
N ALA A 123 -3.07 4.02 14.67
CA ALA A 123 -3.44 2.80 13.94
C ALA A 123 -2.84 2.72 12.53
N GLY A 124 -2.52 3.87 11.90
CA GLY A 124 -1.79 3.95 10.64
C GLY A 124 -0.45 3.22 10.66
N GLY A 125 0.21 3.12 11.83
CA GLY A 125 1.40 2.29 12.01
C GLY A 125 1.13 0.80 11.73
N LEU A 126 0.00 0.25 12.18
CA LEU A 126 -0.37 -1.15 11.92
C LEU A 126 -0.79 -1.40 10.46
N LEU A 127 -1.24 -0.37 9.76
CA LEU A 127 -1.55 -0.45 8.33
C LEU A 127 -0.31 -0.81 7.50
N THR A 128 0.88 -0.32 7.89
CA THR A 128 2.14 -0.69 7.21
C THR A 128 2.45 -2.18 7.39
N ILE A 129 2.23 -2.72 8.59
CA ILE A 129 2.38 -4.15 8.87
C ILE A 129 1.40 -4.96 8.02
N ALA A 130 0.12 -4.58 7.98
CA ALA A 130 -0.86 -5.23 7.10
C ALA A 130 -0.45 -5.17 5.62
N GLY A 131 0.07 -4.03 5.17
CA GLY A 131 0.60 -3.85 3.81
C GLY A 131 1.74 -4.81 3.47
N LEU A 132 2.71 -4.99 4.37
CA LEU A 132 3.82 -5.95 4.18
C LEU A 132 3.32 -7.39 4.06
N LEU A 133 2.33 -7.75 4.86
CA LEU A 133 1.72 -9.08 4.85
C LEU A 133 0.90 -9.31 3.57
N ILE A 134 0.12 -8.32 3.14
CA ILE A 134 -0.59 -8.34 1.86
C ILE A 134 0.39 -8.52 0.70
N PHE A 135 1.52 -7.81 0.74
CA PHE A 135 2.58 -7.94 -0.25
C PHE A 135 3.13 -9.37 -0.31
N LEU A 136 3.47 -9.98 0.84
CA LEU A 136 3.95 -11.37 0.90
C LEU A 136 2.96 -12.35 0.26
N ILE A 137 1.67 -12.21 0.59
CA ILE A 137 0.63 -13.11 0.07
C ILE A 137 0.53 -12.96 -1.45
N ARG A 138 0.51 -11.71 -1.96
CA ARG A 138 0.51 -11.44 -3.40
C ARG A 138 1.74 -12.02 -4.09
N PHE A 139 2.91 -11.84 -3.49
CA PHE A 139 4.17 -12.34 -4.03
C PHE A 139 4.20 -13.88 -4.05
N ARG A 140 3.66 -14.54 -3.02
CA ARG A 140 3.48 -16.00 -3.01
C ARG A 140 2.61 -16.48 -4.17
N LEU A 141 1.48 -15.81 -4.40
CA LEU A 141 0.56 -16.13 -5.49
C LEU A 141 1.23 -15.93 -6.85
N LEU A 142 2.00 -14.84 -7.01
CA LEU A 142 2.80 -14.55 -8.21
C LEU A 142 3.81 -15.68 -8.51
N LEU A 143 4.51 -16.18 -7.51
CA LEU A 143 5.47 -17.29 -7.68
C LEU A 143 4.78 -18.61 -8.04
N LYS A 144 3.60 -18.87 -7.47
CA LYS A 144 2.77 -20.05 -7.78
C LYS A 144 2.21 -20.01 -9.20
N SER A 145 1.84 -18.83 -9.71
CA SER A 145 1.22 -18.67 -11.04
C SER A 145 2.20 -18.78 -12.23
N LYS A 146 3.44 -19.21 -12.01
CA LYS A 146 4.51 -19.25 -13.03
C LYS A 146 4.72 -17.89 -13.72
N ALA A 147 4.63 -16.80 -12.95
CA ALA A 147 4.91 -15.46 -13.45
C ALA A 147 6.32 -15.36 -14.05
N SER A 148 6.48 -14.45 -15.01
CA SER A 148 7.75 -14.19 -15.66
C SER A 148 8.76 -13.56 -14.69
N ASN A 149 10.07 -13.77 -14.93
CA ASN A 149 11.12 -13.12 -14.14
C ASN A 149 10.92 -11.59 -14.06
N LYS A 150 10.45 -10.99 -15.16
CA LYS A 150 10.12 -9.57 -15.23
C LYS A 150 9.10 -9.15 -14.18
N GLU A 151 8.00 -9.87 -14.06
CA GLU A 151 6.94 -9.56 -13.09
C GLU A 151 7.42 -9.75 -11.65
N ILE A 152 8.29 -10.74 -11.41
CA ILE A 152 8.93 -10.97 -10.10
C ILE A 152 9.81 -9.76 -9.74
N PHE A 153 10.70 -9.34 -10.64
CA PHE A 153 11.55 -8.17 -10.41
C PHE A 153 10.74 -6.88 -10.26
N GLU A 154 9.69 -6.69 -11.06
CA GLU A 154 8.79 -5.54 -10.92
C GLU A 154 8.12 -5.54 -9.55
N SER A 155 7.65 -6.69 -9.06
CA SER A 155 7.06 -6.82 -7.72
C SER A 155 8.07 -6.50 -6.61
N LEU A 156 9.34 -6.92 -6.76
CA LEU A 156 10.39 -6.58 -5.80
C LEU A 156 10.72 -5.08 -5.82
N LEU A 157 10.74 -4.48 -7.01
CA LEU A 157 10.91 -3.03 -7.15
C LEU A 157 9.75 -2.27 -6.48
N VAL A 158 8.51 -2.77 -6.61
CA VAL A 158 7.36 -2.20 -5.88
C VAL A 158 7.62 -2.20 -4.38
N LEU A 159 8.10 -3.31 -3.82
CA LEU A 159 8.39 -3.38 -2.38
C LEU A 159 9.43 -2.33 -1.97
N LEU A 160 10.56 -2.25 -2.68
CA LEU A 160 11.63 -1.29 -2.38
C LEU A 160 11.16 0.16 -2.51
N CYS A 161 10.45 0.50 -3.59
CA CYS A 161 9.85 1.82 -3.77
C CYS A 161 8.77 2.10 -2.71
N SER A 162 8.05 1.08 -2.23
CA SER A 162 7.03 1.29 -1.21
C SER A 162 7.66 1.57 0.16
N LEU A 163 8.68 0.80 0.54
CA LEU A 163 9.42 1.00 1.79
C LEU A 163 10.10 2.37 1.83
N THR A 164 10.77 2.77 0.74
CA THR A 164 11.38 4.10 0.64
C THR A 164 10.35 5.22 0.61
N GLY A 165 9.16 4.96 0.04
CA GLY A 165 8.05 5.91 0.03
C GLY A 165 7.46 6.14 1.42
N LEU A 166 7.30 5.08 2.22
CA LEU A 166 6.84 5.20 3.61
C LEU A 166 7.78 6.04 4.47
N MET A 167 9.06 6.13 4.13
CA MET A 167 10.01 7.03 4.80
C MET A 167 9.86 8.50 4.37
N GLY A 168 8.88 8.83 3.52
CA GLY A 168 8.69 10.17 2.96
C GLY A 168 9.76 10.54 1.92
N SER A 169 10.53 9.58 1.42
CA SER A 169 11.71 9.86 0.61
C SER A 169 11.39 10.02 -0.88
N PHE A 170 11.94 11.07 -1.48
CA PHE A 170 11.92 11.28 -2.94
C PHE A 170 12.80 10.27 -3.69
N LEU A 171 13.65 9.51 -2.99
CA LEU A 171 14.47 8.45 -3.59
C LEU A 171 13.61 7.37 -4.27
N THR A 172 12.32 7.27 -3.92
CA THR A 172 11.34 6.43 -4.63
C THR A 172 11.32 6.66 -6.13
N LEU A 173 11.48 7.91 -6.58
CA LEU A 173 11.39 8.31 -7.97
C LEU A 173 12.59 7.82 -8.80
N PRO A 174 13.86 8.12 -8.45
CA PRO A 174 15.02 7.56 -9.13
C PRO A 174 15.11 6.04 -8.96
N LEU A 175 14.67 5.47 -7.82
CA LEU A 175 14.59 4.01 -7.65
C LEU A 175 13.64 3.37 -8.66
N TRP A 176 12.44 3.93 -8.85
CA TRP A 176 11.48 3.40 -9.81
C TRP A 176 11.99 3.54 -11.25
N LEU A 177 12.52 4.71 -11.62
CA LEU A 177 13.04 4.94 -12.97
C LEU A 177 14.27 4.07 -13.28
N GLY A 178 15.25 4.06 -12.38
CA GLY A 178 16.47 3.25 -12.53
C GLY A 178 16.17 1.76 -12.49
N GLY A 179 15.34 1.31 -11.55
CA GLY A 179 14.94 -0.08 -11.42
C GLY A 179 14.16 -0.58 -12.65
N THR A 180 13.20 0.20 -13.15
CA THR A 180 12.46 -0.19 -14.36
C THR A 180 13.35 -0.21 -15.61
N TYR A 181 14.31 0.71 -15.71
CA TYR A 181 15.33 0.69 -16.77
C TYR A 181 16.16 -0.60 -16.72
N LEU A 182 16.71 -0.94 -15.54
CA LEU A 182 17.50 -2.15 -15.33
C LEU A 182 16.69 -3.41 -15.65
N ILE A 183 15.45 -3.51 -15.17
CA ILE A 183 14.57 -4.66 -15.46
C ILE A 183 14.34 -4.80 -16.97
N ASN A 184 14.09 -3.69 -17.68
CA ASN A 184 13.90 -3.73 -19.13
C ASN A 184 15.19 -4.15 -19.85
N LEU A 185 16.36 -3.71 -19.38
CA LEU A 185 17.66 -4.11 -19.92
C LEU A 185 17.91 -5.61 -19.73
N PHE A 186 17.71 -6.13 -18.52
CA PHE A 186 17.88 -7.56 -18.21
C PHE A 186 16.93 -8.44 -19.00
N THR A 187 15.68 -8.00 -19.17
CA THR A 187 14.68 -8.76 -19.94
C THR A 187 14.92 -8.70 -21.45
N LYS A 188 15.41 -7.57 -21.98
CA LYS A 188 15.78 -7.44 -23.39
C LYS A 188 16.97 -8.33 -23.74
N ASN A 189 17.95 -8.43 -22.85
CA ASN A 189 19.16 -9.21 -23.07
C ASN A 189 18.99 -10.71 -22.76
N GLN A 190 17.76 -11.18 -22.49
CA GLN A 190 17.45 -12.56 -22.10
C GLN A 190 18.44 -13.13 -21.07
N TRP A 191 18.87 -12.32 -20.10
CA TRP A 191 19.77 -12.80 -19.07
C TRP A 191 19.04 -13.87 -18.25
N GLU A 192 19.37 -15.13 -18.50
CA GLU A 192 18.99 -16.25 -17.66
C GLU A 192 19.74 -16.12 -16.34
N PHE A 193 19.17 -15.40 -15.38
CA PHE A 193 19.64 -15.43 -13.99
C PHE A 193 19.37 -16.83 -13.43
N LYS A 194 20.27 -17.78 -13.69
CA LYS A 194 20.38 -19.07 -12.98
C LYS A 194 21.06 -18.85 -11.63
N SER A 195 20.65 -17.82 -10.89
CA SER A 195 21.16 -17.57 -9.54
C SER A 195 20.47 -18.51 -8.56
N PHE A 196 21.25 -19.11 -7.66
CA PHE A 196 20.81 -19.98 -6.57
C PHE A 196 19.72 -19.35 -5.69
N LEU A 197 19.72 -18.01 -5.57
CA LEU A 197 18.74 -17.21 -4.82
C LEU A 197 17.38 -17.08 -5.52
N PHE A 198 17.32 -17.26 -6.85
CA PHE A 198 16.10 -17.14 -7.65
C PHE A 198 15.35 -18.48 -7.83
N GLN A 199 15.75 -19.53 -7.11
CA GLN A 199 14.92 -20.71 -6.95
C GLN A 199 13.66 -20.33 -6.16
N LYS A 200 12.47 -20.62 -6.72
CA LYS A 200 11.17 -20.12 -6.24
C LYS A 200 10.97 -20.22 -4.73
N ASP A 201 11.29 -21.38 -4.16
CA ASP A 201 11.06 -21.64 -2.73
C ASP A 201 12.05 -20.85 -1.84
N ARG A 202 13.28 -20.63 -2.30
CA ARG A 202 14.30 -19.87 -1.56
C ARG A 202 14.05 -18.37 -1.61
N LEU A 203 13.69 -17.83 -2.78
CA LEU A 203 13.34 -16.40 -2.88
C LEU A 203 12.15 -16.07 -1.98
N TYR A 204 11.12 -16.92 -2.01
CA TYR A 204 9.96 -16.77 -1.12
C TYR A 204 10.35 -16.88 0.35
N PHE A 205 11.22 -17.83 0.71
CA PHE A 205 11.71 -18.01 2.07
C PHE A 205 12.49 -16.79 2.57
N VAL A 206 13.43 -16.27 1.76
CA VAL A 206 14.22 -15.07 2.10
C VAL A 206 13.31 -13.85 2.25
N LEU A 207 12.34 -13.65 1.36
CA LEU A 207 11.36 -12.57 1.50
C LEU A 207 10.48 -12.72 2.72
N SER A 208 10.06 -13.94 3.05
CA SER A 208 9.28 -14.21 4.25
C SER A 208 10.08 -13.87 5.50
N LEU A 209 11.35 -14.27 5.57
CA LEU A 209 12.25 -13.88 6.66
C LEU A 209 12.44 -12.37 6.75
N LEU A 210 12.67 -11.70 5.61
CA LEU A 210 12.85 -10.25 5.55
C LEU A 210 11.59 -9.53 6.03
N VAL A 211 10.42 -9.93 5.56
CA VAL A 211 9.17 -9.30 5.99
C VAL A 211 8.88 -9.61 7.45
N ILE A 212 9.11 -10.84 7.94
CA ILE A 212 9.01 -11.14 9.37
C ILE A 212 9.91 -10.19 10.16
N PHE A 213 11.19 -10.06 9.78
CA PHE A 213 12.13 -9.16 10.41
C PHE A 213 11.65 -7.70 10.41
N MET A 214 11.18 -7.21 9.26
CA MET A 214 10.64 -5.84 9.14
C MET A 214 9.38 -5.65 9.97
N THR A 215 8.49 -6.64 10.03
CA THR A 215 7.28 -6.58 10.87
C THR A 215 7.60 -6.63 12.35
N THR A 216 8.59 -7.44 12.78
CA THR A 216 9.04 -7.46 14.18
C THR A 216 9.74 -6.16 14.55
N TYR A 217 10.53 -5.59 13.65
CA TYR A 217 11.17 -4.30 13.85
C TYR A 217 10.13 -3.18 13.97
N ALA A 218 9.19 -3.09 13.03
CA ALA A 218 8.09 -2.12 13.08
C ALA A 218 7.21 -2.31 14.33
N ALA A 219 6.87 -3.54 14.68
CA ALA A 219 6.09 -3.84 15.88
C ALA A 219 6.84 -3.47 17.17
N SER A 220 8.16 -3.62 17.22
CA SER A 220 8.98 -3.21 18.38
C SER A 220 9.08 -1.70 18.54
N LEU A 221 8.96 -0.93 17.45
CA LEU A 221 8.91 0.54 17.50
C LEU A 221 7.52 1.05 17.88
N LEU A 222 6.46 0.35 17.46
CA LEU A 222 5.09 0.79 17.63
C LEU A 222 4.47 0.30 18.95
N LEU A 223 4.78 -0.92 19.40
CA LEU A 223 4.11 -1.58 20.52
C LEU A 223 5.10 -1.85 21.68
N PRO A 224 4.78 -1.47 22.92
CA PRO A 224 5.61 -1.68 24.11
C PRO A 224 5.81 -3.16 24.43
N TYR A 225 4.95 -4.04 23.90
CA TYR A 225 5.05 -5.50 24.03
C TYR A 225 5.51 -6.20 22.74
N GLY A 226 6.23 -5.48 21.86
CA GLY A 226 6.61 -5.78 20.47
C GLY A 226 6.54 -7.23 19.95
N ILE A 227 7.00 -8.23 20.70
CA ILE A 227 7.00 -9.65 20.30
C ILE A 227 5.61 -10.30 20.39
N PHE A 228 4.83 -10.05 21.44
CA PHE A 228 3.53 -10.71 21.66
C PHE A 228 2.44 -10.20 20.73
N SER A 229 2.47 -8.91 20.41
CA SER A 229 1.56 -8.29 19.45
C SER A 229 1.89 -8.65 18.00
N ALA A 230 3.18 -8.81 17.67
CA ALA A 230 3.61 -9.38 16.39
C ALA A 230 3.14 -10.85 16.24
N LEU A 231 3.29 -11.67 17.29
CA LEU A 231 2.77 -13.05 17.33
C LEU A 231 1.25 -13.11 17.20
N LEU A 232 0.52 -12.18 17.81
CA LEU A 232 -0.94 -12.10 17.67
C LEU A 232 -1.35 -11.79 16.22
N LEU A 233 -0.74 -10.78 15.59
CA LEU A 233 -0.97 -10.44 14.17
C LEU A 233 -0.60 -11.61 13.24
N PHE A 234 0.46 -12.35 13.56
CA PHE A 234 0.87 -13.55 12.85
C PHE A 234 -0.10 -14.73 13.05
N ALA A 235 -0.66 -14.89 14.25
CA ALA A 235 -1.70 -15.89 14.55
C ALA A 235 -3.03 -15.56 13.85
N ILE A 236 -3.36 -14.28 13.73
CA ILE A 236 -4.53 -13.79 12.98
C ILE A 236 -4.37 -14.09 11.49
N LEU A 237 -3.19 -13.84 10.91
CA LEU A 237 -2.88 -14.29 9.55
C LEU A 237 -3.14 -15.80 9.40
N PHE A 238 -2.63 -16.61 10.32
CA PHE A 238 -2.81 -18.06 10.30
C PHE A 238 -4.30 -18.47 10.34
N LEU A 239 -5.14 -17.74 11.09
CA LEU A 239 -6.59 -17.97 11.17
C LEU A 239 -7.33 -17.60 9.86
N PHE A 240 -6.92 -16.53 9.16
CA PHE A 240 -7.52 -16.10 7.89
C PHE A 240 -6.96 -16.82 6.66
N PHE A 241 -5.90 -17.60 6.80
CA PHE A 241 -5.26 -18.39 5.72
C PHE A 241 -6.06 -19.62 5.25
N ARG A 242 -7.31 -19.80 5.71
CA ARG A 242 -8.16 -20.95 5.36
C ARG A 242 -8.67 -20.97 3.91
N GLN A 243 -8.56 -19.89 3.14
CA GLN A 243 -9.02 -19.86 1.73
C GLN A 243 -7.85 -19.85 0.72
N PRO A 244 -7.62 -20.95 -0.03
CA PRO A 244 -6.59 -20.99 -1.06
C PRO A 244 -6.93 -20.06 -2.23
N GLY A 245 -5.97 -19.21 -2.62
CA GLY A 245 -6.00 -18.46 -3.88
C GLY A 245 -6.54 -17.02 -3.83
N LYS A 246 -7.02 -16.53 -2.68
CA LYS A 246 -7.46 -15.13 -2.51
C LYS A 246 -6.54 -14.37 -1.57
N VAL A 247 -6.31 -13.09 -1.86
CA VAL A 247 -5.61 -12.16 -0.96
C VAL A 247 -6.69 -11.50 -0.08
N PRO A 248 -6.72 -11.74 1.25
CA PRO A 248 -7.71 -11.14 2.15
C PRO A 248 -7.31 -9.69 2.48
N ALA A 249 -7.13 -8.86 1.44
CA ALA A 249 -6.59 -7.53 1.59
C ALA A 249 -7.55 -6.60 2.33
N PHE A 250 -8.86 -6.76 2.13
CA PHE A 250 -9.89 -5.93 2.77
C PHE A 250 -9.96 -6.24 4.26
N GLU A 251 -10.03 -7.52 4.59
CA GLU A 251 -10.07 -8.03 5.95
C GLU A 251 -8.80 -7.62 6.72
N LEU A 252 -7.61 -7.81 6.13
CA LEU A 252 -6.34 -7.45 6.77
C LEU A 252 -6.21 -5.95 7.06
N VAL A 253 -6.58 -5.10 6.10
CA VAL A 253 -6.52 -3.63 6.26
C VAL A 253 -7.47 -3.18 7.37
N TYR A 254 -8.74 -3.57 7.32
CA TYR A 254 -9.73 -3.14 8.32
C TYR A 254 -9.46 -3.73 9.70
N PHE A 255 -9.07 -4.99 9.77
CA PHE A 255 -8.75 -5.64 11.03
C PHE A 255 -7.50 -5.02 11.67
N SER A 256 -6.48 -4.65 10.89
CA SER A 256 -5.32 -3.91 11.41
C SER A 256 -5.69 -2.55 11.98
N MET A 257 -6.62 -1.83 11.35
CA MET A 257 -7.08 -0.53 11.83
C MET A 257 -7.86 -0.67 13.14
N ILE A 258 -8.78 -1.64 13.23
CA ILE A 258 -9.55 -1.92 14.45
C ILE A 258 -8.61 -2.30 15.60
N LEU A 259 -7.66 -3.20 15.34
CA LEU A 259 -6.65 -3.57 16.33
C LEU A 259 -5.81 -2.37 16.77
N GLY A 260 -5.46 -1.47 15.85
CA GLY A 260 -4.68 -0.26 16.17
C GLY A 260 -5.44 0.68 17.08
N ILE A 261 -6.72 0.91 16.79
CA ILE A 261 -7.59 1.73 17.66
C ILE A 261 -7.72 1.09 19.05
N LEU A 262 -7.97 -0.22 19.12
CA LEU A 262 -8.07 -0.93 20.40
C LEU A 262 -6.76 -0.86 21.20
N ALA A 263 -5.62 -1.09 20.55
CA ALA A 263 -4.31 -1.01 21.19
C ALA A 263 -3.98 0.41 21.66
N SER A 264 -4.32 1.45 20.88
CA SER A 264 -4.19 2.85 21.30
C SER A 264 -5.06 3.15 22.52
N ARG A 265 -6.32 2.69 22.54
CA ARG A 265 -7.23 2.88 23.70
C ARG A 265 -6.77 2.17 24.96
N MET A 266 -6.12 1.03 24.83
CA MET A 266 -5.53 0.29 25.95
C MET A 266 -4.23 0.93 26.45
N GLY A 267 -3.77 2.04 25.87
CA GLY A 267 -2.49 2.67 26.19
C GLY A 267 -1.28 1.81 25.79
N ILE A 268 -1.51 0.84 24.90
CA ILE A 268 -0.45 -0.02 24.38
C ILE A 268 0.27 0.76 23.27
N LEU A 269 -0.43 1.33 22.30
CA LEU A 269 0.24 2.21 21.33
C LEU A 269 0.34 3.63 21.90
N LEU A 270 1.55 4.19 21.92
CA LEU A 270 1.84 5.58 22.30
C LEU A 270 1.43 6.56 21.19
#